data_AF-A0A1G2YT76-F1
#
_entry.id   AF-A0A1G2YT76-F1
#
_cell.length_a   1.000
_cell.length_b   1.000
_cell.length_c   1.000
_cell.angle_alpha   90.00
_cell.angle_beta   90.00
_cell.angle_gamma   90.00
#
_symmetry.space_group_name_H-M   'P 1'
#
loop_
_entity.id
_entity.type
_entity.pdbx_description
1 polymer ?
#
loop_
_entity_poly.entity_id
_entity_poly.type
_entity_poly.pdbx_seq_one_letter_code
_entity_poly.pdbx_strand_id
1 'polypeptide(L)'
;MKQIQKKLAVTEFSNEEPTILPFTPVSELEHLLKVTDAVALDANKVWAEIWAEFKRIVTSGGLIVPEAKEGFVPACGWPEFLEKFWLMKHYLDSIQRICKKKH
;
A
#
# COMPACT_ATOMS: atom_id res chain seq x y z
N MET A 1 -31.71 57.32 37.02
CA MET A 1 -30.44 56.57 36.99
C MET A 1 -30.58 55.43 36.00
N LYS A 2 -29.66 55.33 35.03
CA LYS A 2 -29.62 54.27 34.02
C LYS A 2 -29.05 53.00 34.67
N GLN A 3 -29.75 51.87 34.57
CA GLN A 3 -29.12 50.55 34.74
C GLN A 3 -29.23 49.80 33.41
N ILE A 4 -28.08 49.72 32.75
CA ILE A 4 -27.84 48.96 31.53
C ILE A 4 -27.81 47.49 31.95
N GLN A 5 -28.83 46.72 31.58
CA GLN A 5 -28.77 45.27 31.70
C GLN A 5 -27.88 44.73 30.59
N LYS A 6 -26.69 44.28 30.99
CA LYS A 6 -25.68 43.67 30.13
C LYS A 6 -26.21 42.29 29.70
N LYS A 7 -26.70 42.22 28.45
CA LYS A 7 -27.10 40.97 27.80
C LYS A 7 -25.86 40.08 27.66
N LEU A 8 -25.74 39.07 28.51
CA LEU A 8 -24.74 38.01 28.35
C LEU A 8 -25.12 37.23 27.09
N ALA A 9 -24.32 37.32 26.05
CA ALA A 9 -24.45 36.47 24.89
C ALA A 9 -24.19 35.02 25.35
N VAL A 10 -25.25 34.21 25.34
CA VAL A 10 -25.13 32.76 25.39
C VAL A 10 -24.56 32.38 24.03
N THR A 11 -23.25 32.19 23.99
CA THR A 11 -22.59 31.53 22.88
C THR A 11 -23.06 30.08 22.91
N GLU A 12 -23.91 29.70 21.96
CA GLU A 12 -24.28 28.31 21.70
C GLU A 12 -22.98 27.53 21.41
N PHE A 13 -22.49 26.81 22.41
CA PHE A 13 -21.57 25.71 22.17
C PHE A 13 -22.39 24.62 21.49
N SER A 14 -22.22 24.49 20.17
CA SER A 14 -22.68 23.32 19.44
C SER A 14 -22.08 22.09 20.12
N ASN A 15 -22.92 21.33 20.81
CA ASN A 15 -22.62 19.98 21.28
C ASN A 15 -22.47 19.09 20.04
N GLU A 16 -21.32 19.16 19.37
CA GLU A 16 -20.87 18.04 18.57
C GLU A 16 -20.41 16.97 19.55
N GLU A 17 -21.30 16.02 19.86
CA GLU A 17 -20.90 14.79 20.52
C GLU A 17 -19.73 14.21 19.74
N PRO A 18 -18.56 14.01 20.38
CA PRO A 18 -17.44 13.38 19.71
C PRO A 18 -17.93 12.02 19.23
N THR A 19 -17.91 11.82 17.91
CA THR A 19 -18.32 10.56 17.29
C THR A 19 -17.41 9.47 17.86
N ILE A 20 -17.88 8.74 18.86
CA ILE A 20 -17.17 7.61 19.44
C ILE A 20 -17.19 6.54 18.35
N LEU A 21 -16.10 6.44 17.58
CA LEU A 21 -15.91 5.34 16.66
C LEU A 21 -15.92 4.05 17.50
N PRO A 22 -16.82 3.10 17.23
CA PRO A 22 -16.85 1.85 17.95
C PRO A 22 -15.62 1.05 17.53
N PHE A 23 -14.52 1.20 18.27
CA PHE A 23 -13.33 0.36 18.17
C PHE A 23 -13.72 -1.07 18.59
N THR A 24 -14.20 -1.83 17.61
CA THR A 24 -14.44 -3.26 17.75
C THR A 24 -13.27 -4.00 17.12
N PRO A 25 -12.88 -5.19 17.63
CA PRO A 25 -11.83 -6.00 17.00
C PRO A 25 -12.07 -6.26 15.50
N VAL A 26 -13.34 -6.35 15.09
CA VAL A 26 -13.72 -6.51 13.68
C VAL A 26 -13.42 -5.25 12.88
N SER A 27 -13.79 -4.06 13.37
CA SER A 27 -13.48 -2.79 12.69
C SER A 27 -11.98 -2.51 12.57
N GLU A 28 -11.19 -2.90 13.58
CA GLU A 28 -9.72 -2.78 13.53
C GLU A 28 -9.11 -3.74 12.51
N LEU A 29 -9.61 -4.98 12.46
CA LEU A 29 -9.18 -5.95 11.45
C LEU A 29 -9.52 -5.48 10.04
N GLU A 30 -10.74 -4.97 9.80
CA GLU A 30 -11.12 -4.40 8.51
C GLU A 30 -10.23 -3.22 8.11
N HIS A 31 -9.93 -2.32 9.05
CA HIS A 31 -9.03 -1.22 8.83
C HIS A 31 -7.62 -1.71 8.46
N LEU A 32 -7.09 -2.69 9.20
CA LEU A 32 -5.77 -3.28 8.91
C LEU A 32 -5.73 -3.95 7.54
N LEU A 33 -6.77 -4.69 7.14
CA LEU A 33 -6.86 -5.32 5.83
C LEU A 33 -6.91 -4.28 4.70
N LYS A 34 -7.62 -3.16 4.89
CA LYS A 34 -7.64 -2.05 3.93
C LYS A 34 -6.26 -1.40 3.78
N VAL A 35 -5.57 -1.12 4.89
CA VAL A 35 -4.22 -0.57 4.87
C VAL A 35 -3.25 -1.54 4.18
N THR A 36 -3.35 -2.83 4.50
CA THR A 36 -2.50 -3.87 3.91
C THR A 36 -2.73 -4.00 2.40
N ASP A 37 -3.99 -3.93 1.93
CA ASP A 37 -4.30 -3.94 0.48
C ASP A 37 -3.68 -2.73 -0.24
N ALA A 38 -3.77 -1.54 0.37
CA ALA A 38 -3.19 -0.32 -0.18
C ALA A 38 -1.66 -0.43 -0.31
N VAL A 39 -0.98 -0.88 0.74
CA VAL A 39 0.48 -1.10 0.72
C VAL A 39 0.86 -2.16 -0.31
N ALA A 40 0.14 -3.28 -0.37
CA ALA A 40 0.40 -4.34 -1.34
C ALA A 40 0.14 -3.90 -2.78
N LEU A 41 -0.83 -2.99 -3.00
CA LEU A 41 -1.09 -2.38 -4.30
C LEU A 41 0.07 -1.51 -4.75
N ASP A 42 0.59 -0.65 -3.88
CA ASP A 42 1.72 0.21 -4.23
C ASP A 42 3.00 -0.61 -4.43
N ALA A 43 3.24 -1.63 -3.60
CA ALA A 43 4.34 -2.57 -3.82
C ALA A 43 4.25 -3.27 -5.19
N ASN A 44 3.04 -3.67 -5.62
CA ASN A 44 2.82 -4.25 -6.95
C ASN A 44 3.13 -3.26 -8.09
N LYS A 45 2.82 -1.97 -7.91
CA LYS A 45 3.16 -0.92 -8.90
C LYS A 45 4.67 -0.77 -9.02
N VAL A 46 5.37 -0.66 -7.90
CA VAL A 46 6.84 -0.57 -7.86
C VAL A 46 7.47 -1.80 -8.49
N TRP A 47 6.95 -3.01 -8.19
CA TRP A 47 7.41 -4.23 -8.86
C TRP A 47 7.25 -4.14 -10.38
N ALA A 48 6.11 -3.63 -10.87
CA ALA A 48 5.84 -3.50 -12.30
C ALA A 48 6.75 -2.46 -12.99
N GLU A 49 7.06 -1.36 -12.31
CA GLU A 49 8.01 -0.34 -12.77
C GLU A 49 9.42 -0.95 -12.90
N ILE A 50 9.90 -1.65 -11.87
CA ILE A 50 11.19 -2.36 -11.92
C ILE A 50 11.20 -3.40 -13.06
N TRP A 51 10.12 -4.16 -13.21
CA TRP A 51 10.00 -5.13 -14.30
C TRP A 51 10.05 -4.47 -15.68
N ALA A 52 9.47 -3.28 -15.84
CA ALA A 52 9.51 -2.54 -17.09
C ALA A 52 10.94 -2.16 -17.50
N GLU A 53 11.79 -1.79 -16.53
CA GLU A 53 13.22 -1.57 -16.78
C GLU A 53 13.92 -2.86 -17.23
N PHE A 54 13.56 -4.00 -16.62
CA PHE A 54 14.14 -5.29 -16.98
C PHE A 54 13.70 -5.83 -18.35
N LYS A 55 12.51 -5.49 -18.85
CA LYS A 55 12.03 -5.97 -20.16
C LYS A 55 12.96 -5.65 -21.33
N ARG A 56 13.79 -4.60 -21.21
CA ARG A 56 14.77 -4.25 -22.24
C ARG A 56 15.98 -5.17 -22.26
N ILE A 57 16.27 -5.82 -21.13
CA ILE A 57 17.46 -6.64 -20.94
C ILE A 57 17.16 -8.13 -20.77
N VAL A 58 15.90 -8.49 -20.50
CA VAL A 58 15.44 -9.88 -20.36
C VAL A 58 14.73 -10.31 -21.65
N THR A 59 15.22 -11.36 -22.29
CA THR A 59 14.53 -12.03 -23.40
C THR A 59 13.27 -12.74 -22.89
N SER A 60 12.34 -13.08 -23.78
CA SER A 60 11.11 -13.83 -23.47
C SER A 60 11.35 -15.19 -22.79
N GLY A 61 12.56 -15.75 -22.88
CA GLY A 61 12.97 -16.97 -22.19
C GLY A 61 13.63 -16.76 -20.82
N GLY A 62 13.64 -15.54 -20.27
CA GLY A 62 14.33 -15.23 -19.02
C GLY A 62 15.85 -15.15 -19.13
N LEU A 63 16.39 -15.20 -20.35
CA LEU A 63 17.82 -15.00 -20.59
C LEU A 63 18.11 -13.51 -20.70
N ILE A 64 19.17 -13.05 -20.03
CA ILE A 64 19.63 -11.67 -20.12
C ILE A 64 20.45 -11.48 -21.40
N VAL A 65 20.17 -10.41 -22.13
CA VAL A 65 20.93 -10.04 -23.34
C VAL A 65 22.41 -9.86 -23.00
N PRO A 66 23.35 -10.27 -23.87
CA PRO A 66 24.79 -10.17 -23.60
C PRO A 66 25.24 -8.78 -23.17
N GLU A 67 24.62 -7.74 -23.71
CA GLU A 67 24.91 -6.32 -23.48
C GLU A 67 24.60 -5.88 -22.04
N ALA A 68 23.71 -6.59 -21.34
CA ALA A 68 23.38 -6.31 -19.94
C ALA A 68 24.28 -7.04 -18.94
N LYS A 69 25.24 -7.84 -19.41
CA LYS A 69 26.28 -8.44 -18.56
C LYS A 69 27.41 -7.46 -18.22
N GLU A 70 27.49 -6.31 -18.91
CA GLU A 70 28.41 -5.24 -18.55
C GLU A 70 27.77 -4.36 -17.46
N GLY A 71 28.18 -4.59 -16.21
CA GLY A 71 27.75 -3.79 -15.06
C GLY A 71 27.28 -4.65 -13.90
N PHE A 72 25.96 -4.72 -13.70
CA PHE A 72 25.37 -5.45 -12.59
C PHE A 72 25.16 -6.93 -12.92
N VAL A 73 25.75 -7.80 -12.10
CA VAL A 73 25.48 -9.24 -12.11
C VAL A 73 25.11 -9.65 -10.69
N PRO A 74 23.88 -10.16 -10.46
CA PRO A 74 23.50 -10.69 -9.16
C PRO A 74 24.45 -11.81 -8.73
N ALA A 75 24.80 -11.89 -7.45
CA ALA A 75 25.65 -12.96 -6.93
C ALA A 75 25.04 -14.36 -7.11
N CYS A 76 23.71 -14.47 -7.11
CA CYS A 76 22.98 -15.71 -7.41
C CYS A 76 22.79 -15.97 -8.92
N GLY A 77 23.34 -15.11 -9.78
CA GLY A 77 23.08 -15.15 -11.21
C GLY A 77 21.68 -14.66 -11.57
N TRP A 78 21.53 -14.34 -12.86
CA TRP A 78 20.30 -13.78 -13.40
C TRP A 78 19.08 -14.71 -13.37
N PRO A 79 19.18 -16.01 -13.70
CA PRO A 79 18.02 -16.90 -13.65
C PRO A 79 17.39 -16.97 -12.25
N GLU A 80 18.20 -17.25 -11.22
CA GLU A 80 17.72 -17.34 -9.84
C GLU A 80 17.20 -15.99 -9.32
N PHE A 81 17.84 -14.88 -9.71
CA PHE A 81 17.37 -13.55 -9.36
C PHE A 81 15.97 -13.27 -9.94
N LEU A 82 15.77 -13.56 -11.23
CA LEU A 82 14.50 -13.34 -11.91
C LEU A 82 13.40 -14.26 -11.36
N GLU A 83 13.71 -15.51 -11.02
CA GLU A 83 12.77 -16.41 -10.35
C GLU A 83 12.31 -15.85 -9.00
N LYS A 84 13.25 -15.39 -8.15
CA LYS A 84 12.90 -14.74 -6.87
C LYS A 84 12.09 -13.47 -7.07
N PHE A 85 12.42 -12.69 -8.09
CA PHE A 85 11.69 -11.47 -8.43
C PHE A 85 10.26 -11.78 -8.88
N TRP A 86 10.06 -12.83 -9.69
CA TRP A 86 8.72 -13.32 -10.05
C TRP A 86 7.96 -13.88 -8.84
N LEU A 87 8.63 -14.62 -7.97
CA LEU A 87 8.03 -15.13 -6.74
C LEU A 87 7.55 -14.00 -5.83
N MET A 88 8.29 -12.90 -5.74
CA MET A 88 7.85 -11.69 -5.03
C MET A 88 6.53 -11.16 -5.57
N LYS A 89 6.33 -11.13 -6.90
CA LYS A 89 5.04 -10.75 -7.50
C LYS A 89 3.91 -11.65 -7.03
N HIS A 90 4.14 -12.96 -7.01
CA HIS A 90 3.14 -13.93 -6.57
C HIS A 90 2.75 -13.75 -5.10
N TYR A 91 3.70 -13.38 -4.22
CA TYR A 91 3.41 -13.06 -2.84
C TYR A 91 2.56 -11.79 -2.70
N LEU A 92 2.92 -10.72 -3.40
CA LEU A 92 2.15 -9.48 -3.39
C LEU A 92 0.71 -9.69 -3.89
N ASP A 93 0.54 -10.45 -4.98
CA ASP A 93 -0.79 -10.82 -5.48
C ASP A 93 -1.59 -11.66 -4.48
N SER A 94 -0.92 -12.55 -3.76
CA SER A 94 -1.56 -13.37 -2.72
C SER A 94 -2.06 -12.52 -1.56
N ILE A 95 -1.25 -11.56 -1.10
CA ILE A 95 -1.63 -10.61 -0.05
C ILE A 95 -2.87 -9.82 -0.47
N GLN A 96 -2.87 -9.26 -1.69
CA GLN A 96 -4.04 -8.54 -2.21
C GLN A 96 -5.29 -9.42 -2.30
N ARG A 97 -5.16 -10.67 -2.75
CA ARG A 97 -6.29 -11.61 -2.78
C ARG A 97 -6.85 -11.87 -1.39
N ILE A 98 -5.99 -12.02 -0.38
CA ILE A 98 -6.40 -12.20 1.02
C ILE A 98 -7.16 -10.96 1.50
N CYS A 99 -6.62 -9.76 1.26
CA CYS A 99 -7.25 -8.52 1.72
C CYS A 99 -8.59 -8.22 1.04
N LYS A 100 -8.77 -8.66 -0.21
CA LYS A 100 -10.02 -8.48 -0.99
C LYS A 100 -11.06 -9.57 -0.74
N LYS A 101 -10.70 -10.68 -0.09
CA LYS A 101 -11.64 -11.76 0.21
C LYS A 101 -12.61 -11.23 1.26
N LYS A 102 -13.86 -10.99 0.84
CA LYS A 102 -14.94 -10.68 1.78
C LYS A 102 -15.14 -11.91 2.68
N HIS A 103 -14.95 -11.73 3.98
CA HIS A 103 -15.26 -12.70 5.02
C HIS A 103 -16.67 -12.49 5.52
#